data_AF-A0A1R1MHR3-F1
#
_entry.id   AF-A0A1R1MHR3-F1
#
_cell.length_a   1.000
_cell.length_b   1.000
_cell.length_c   1.000
_cell.angle_alpha   90.00
_cell.angle_beta   90.00
_cell.angle_gamma   90.00
#
_symmetry.space_group_name_H-M   'P 1'
#
loop_
_entity.id
_entity.type
_entity.pdbx_description
1 polymer ?
#
loop_
_entity_poly.entity_id
_entity_poly.type
_entity_poly.pdbx_seq_one_letter_code
_entity_poly.pdbx_strand_id
1 'polypeptide(L)'
;MTSKKKQLLLLVIPILLLAFYQSQKTGDVVMQLQAEGFVVDHRIDSVPPLLIDQNNRQLALVYSDRFVKIRFDQVIAVEERQLVQGDGEESLALRLKLKNHVLPSITIKANRVSDAVVWRRQLQGWLFQ
;
A
#
# COMPACT_ATOMS: atom_id res chain seq x y z
N MET A 1 -36.63 18.30 13.41
CA MET A 1 -35.32 18.07 12.75
C MET A 1 -35.13 19.13 11.68
N THR A 2 -34.18 20.06 11.87
CA THR A 2 -33.94 21.20 10.99
C THR A 2 -33.38 20.77 9.63
N SER A 3 -33.80 21.44 8.55
CA SER A 3 -33.52 21.08 7.14
C SER A 3 -32.04 20.79 6.84
N LYS A 4 -31.12 21.48 7.53
CA LYS A 4 -29.66 21.26 7.46
C LYS A 4 -29.22 19.85 7.89
N LYS A 5 -29.88 19.22 8.86
CA LYS A 5 -29.55 17.84 9.31
C LYS A 5 -29.96 16.78 8.27
N LYS A 6 -31.04 17.02 7.50
CA LYS A 6 -31.48 16.13 6.41
C LYS A 6 -30.54 16.21 5.19
N GLN A 7 -30.05 17.41 4.87
CA GLN A 7 -29.06 17.60 3.79
C GLN A 7 -27.70 16.99 4.12
N LEU A 8 -27.25 17.08 5.38
CA LEU A 8 -25.99 16.46 5.79
C LEU A 8 -26.04 14.92 5.69
N LEU A 9 -27.15 14.31 6.11
CA LEU A 9 -27.36 12.85 6.02
C LEU A 9 -27.39 12.36 4.56
N LEU A 10 -27.99 13.13 3.65
CA LEU A 10 -28.05 12.81 2.22
C LEU A 10 -26.68 12.83 1.53
N LEU A 11 -25.72 13.59 2.04
CA LEU A 11 -24.34 13.61 1.52
C LEU A 11 -23.45 12.53 2.15
N VAL A 12 -23.69 12.16 3.41
CA VAL A 12 -22.88 11.15 4.11
C VAL A 12 -23.16 9.73 3.62
N ILE A 13 -24.42 9.41 3.31
CA ILE A 13 -24.83 8.08 2.80
C ILE A 13 -24.09 7.67 1.51
N PRO A 14 -24.04 8.48 0.44
CA PRO A 14 -23.34 8.11 -0.78
C PRO A 14 -21.82 8.02 -0.60
N ILE A 15 -21.22 8.83 0.28
CA ILE A 15 -19.78 8.75 0.60
C ILE A 15 -19.47 7.43 1.32
N LEU A 16 -20.30 7.02 2.29
CA LEU A 16 -20.16 5.74 2.98
C LEU A 16 -20.33 4.55 2.03
N LEU A 17 -21.30 4.61 1.10
CA LEU A 17 -21.49 3.59 0.07
C LEU A 17 -20.29 3.49 -0.88
N LEU A 18 -19.71 4.62 -1.29
CA LEU A 18 -18.49 4.63 -2.11
C LEU A 18 -17.29 4.02 -1.38
N ALA A 19 -17.08 4.37 -0.11
CA ALA A 19 -16.00 3.81 0.70
C ALA A 19 -16.17 2.29 0.89
N PHE A 20 -17.41 1.83 1.12
CA PHE A 20 -17.73 0.41 1.24
C PHE A 20 -17.48 -0.36 -0.07
N TYR A 21 -17.88 0.22 -1.21
CA TYR A 21 -17.64 -0.38 -2.52
C TYR A 21 -16.15 -0.50 -2.85
N GLN A 22 -15.36 0.55 -2.56
CA GLN A 22 -13.90 0.51 -2.73
C GLN A 22 -13.23 -0.52 -1.80
N SER A 23 -13.73 -0.66 -0.58
CA SER A 23 -13.25 -1.65 0.38
C SER A 23 -13.46 -3.09 -0.13
N GLN A 24 -14.66 -3.40 -0.63
CA GLN A 24 -14.93 -4.73 -1.20
C GLN A 24 -14.03 -5.07 -2.38
N LYS A 25 -13.87 -4.13 -3.33
CA LYS A 25 -12.99 -4.36 -4.51
C LYS A 25 -11.54 -4.64 -4.11
N THR A 26 -11.04 -3.96 -3.07
CA THR A 26 -9.68 -4.21 -2.56
C THR A 26 -9.58 -5.61 -1.94
N GLY A 27 -10.61 -6.04 -1.20
CA GLY A 27 -10.70 -7.39 -0.64
C GLY A 27 -10.69 -8.49 -1.71
N ASP A 28 -11.45 -8.32 -2.79
CA ASP A 28 -11.50 -9.28 -3.89
C ASP A 28 -10.14 -9.45 -4.57
N VAL A 29 -9.40 -8.35 -4.79
CA VAL A 29 -8.04 -8.40 -5.38
C VAL A 29 -7.06 -9.07 -4.43
N VAL A 30 -7.14 -8.80 -3.12
CA VAL A 30 -6.29 -9.48 -2.13
C VAL A 30 -6.57 -10.98 -2.12
N MET A 31 -7.84 -11.39 -2.12
CA MET A 31 -8.21 -12.81 -2.20
C MET A 31 -7.71 -13.47 -3.48
N GLN A 32 -7.81 -12.78 -4.62
CA GLN A 32 -7.26 -13.27 -5.88
C GLN A 32 -5.74 -13.47 -5.80
N LEU A 33 -4.99 -12.48 -5.32
CA LEU A 33 -3.54 -12.58 -5.18
C LEU A 33 -3.14 -13.69 -4.20
N GLN A 34 -3.92 -13.90 -3.14
CA GLN A 34 -3.73 -15.02 -2.23
C GLN A 34 -3.90 -16.38 -2.90
N ALA A 35 -4.89 -16.53 -3.78
CA ALA A 35 -5.06 -17.73 -4.59
C ALA A 35 -3.88 -17.96 -5.57
N GLU A 36 -3.22 -16.88 -6.00
CA GLU A 36 -2.00 -16.95 -6.82
C GLU A 36 -0.72 -17.27 -6.01
N GLY A 37 -0.82 -17.37 -4.68
CA GLY A 37 0.30 -17.70 -3.78
C GLY A 37 0.95 -16.51 -3.08
N PHE A 38 0.44 -15.29 -3.29
CA PHE A 38 0.86 -14.14 -2.49
C PHE A 38 0.34 -14.25 -1.06
N VAL A 39 1.15 -13.84 -0.09
CA VAL A 39 0.75 -13.76 1.30
C VAL A 39 0.69 -12.30 1.72
N VAL A 40 -0.37 -11.94 2.44
CA VAL A 40 -0.43 -10.65 3.13
C VAL A 40 0.52 -10.74 4.30
N ASP A 41 1.64 -10.03 4.23
CA ASP A 41 2.57 -10.01 5.35
C ASP A 41 2.14 -8.93 6.34
N HIS A 42 1.44 -9.36 7.40
CA HIS A 42 0.99 -8.48 8.48
C HIS A 42 2.13 -7.79 9.24
N ARG A 43 3.40 -8.15 9.00
CA ARG A 43 4.56 -7.42 9.53
C ARG A 43 4.74 -6.07 8.84
N ILE A 44 4.19 -5.90 7.63
CA ILE A 44 4.24 -4.67 6.84
C ILE A 44 2.80 -4.18 6.58
N ASP A 45 2.20 -3.56 7.59
CA ASP A 45 0.88 -2.94 7.49
C ASP A 45 0.94 -1.57 6.79
N SER A 46 1.17 -1.63 5.49
CA SER A 46 1.49 -0.46 4.68
C SER A 46 0.34 0.04 3.81
N VAL A 47 0.43 1.31 3.40
CA VAL A 47 -0.52 1.91 2.48
C VAL A 47 0.22 2.39 1.22
N PRO A 48 -0.09 1.86 0.02
CA PRO A 48 -1.05 0.77 -0.25
C PRO A 48 -0.61 -0.58 0.34
N PRO A 49 -1.54 -1.52 0.58
CA PRO A 49 -1.22 -2.87 1.05
C PRO A 49 -0.17 -3.55 0.18
N LEU A 50 0.85 -4.10 0.85
CA LEU A 50 1.93 -4.85 0.26
C LEU A 50 1.72 -6.35 0.50
N LEU A 51 1.69 -7.12 -0.57
CA LEU A 51 1.64 -8.56 -0.55
C LEU A 51 2.94 -9.12 -1.11
N ILE A 52 3.40 -10.24 -0.56
CA ILE A 52 4.69 -10.83 -0.92
C ILE A 52 4.50 -12.30 -1.23
N ASP A 53 5.13 -12.72 -2.32
CA ASP A 53 5.25 -14.11 -2.73
C ASP A 53 6.74 -14.44 -2.78
N GLN A 54 7.24 -15.05 -1.71
CA GLN A 54 8.66 -15.42 -1.59
C GLN A 54 9.03 -16.56 -2.54
N ASN A 55 8.08 -17.45 -2.86
CA ASN A 55 8.34 -18.63 -3.69
C ASN A 55 8.64 -18.20 -5.13
N ASN A 56 7.85 -17.27 -5.67
CA ASN A 56 8.05 -16.73 -7.01
C ASN A 56 8.90 -15.44 -7.03
N ARG A 57 9.48 -15.05 -5.89
CA ARG A 57 10.32 -13.84 -5.72
C ARG A 57 9.67 -12.59 -6.31
N GLN A 58 8.45 -12.30 -5.88
CA GLN A 58 7.67 -11.16 -6.36
C GLN A 58 6.85 -10.52 -5.24
N LEU A 59 6.47 -9.26 -5.45
CA LEU A 59 5.61 -8.50 -4.56
C LEU A 59 4.48 -7.84 -5.34
N ALA A 60 3.38 -7.55 -4.67
CA ALA A 60 2.24 -6.86 -5.23
C ALA A 60 1.82 -5.70 -4.32
N LEU A 61 1.52 -4.56 -4.94
CA LEU A 61 0.93 -3.41 -4.27
C LEU A 61 -0.50 -3.24 -4.74
N VAL A 62 -1.44 -3.19 -3.80
CA VAL A 62 -2.87 -3.14 -4.10
C VAL A 62 -3.40 -1.73 -3.86
N TYR A 63 -3.80 -1.06 -4.92
CA TYR A 63 -4.49 0.23 -4.87
C TYR A 63 -6.00 0.03 -4.98
N SER A 64 -6.77 1.09 -4.71
CA SER A 64 -8.24 1.04 -4.80
C SER A 64 -8.76 0.78 -6.23
N ASP A 65 -7.99 1.15 -7.25
CA ASP A 65 -8.37 1.04 -8.66
C ASP A 65 -7.64 -0.07 -9.42
N ARG A 66 -6.45 -0.47 -8.96
CA ARG A 66 -5.54 -1.40 -9.66
C ARG A 66 -4.58 -2.10 -8.70
N PHE A 67 -3.88 -3.12 -9.17
CA PHE A 67 -2.70 -3.66 -8.47
C PHE A 67 -1.47 -3.59 -9.36
N VAL A 68 -0.29 -3.58 -8.75
CA VAL A 68 1.00 -3.58 -9.44
C VAL A 68 1.83 -4.75 -8.92
N LYS A 69 2.16 -5.69 -9.79
CA LYS A 69 3.07 -6.80 -9.51
C LYS A 69 4.50 -6.41 -9.91
N ILE A 70 5.46 -6.73 -9.05
CA ILE A 70 6.86 -6.36 -9.21
C ILE A 70 7.69 -7.57 -8.83
N ARG A 71 8.58 -8.00 -9.72
CA ARG A 71 9.54 -9.05 -9.37
C ARG A 71 10.67 -8.49 -8.52
N PHE A 72 11.25 -9.31 -7.65
CA PHE A 72 12.33 -8.87 -6.77
C PHE A 72 13.55 -8.40 -7.57
N ASP A 73 13.85 -9.05 -8.70
CA ASP A 73 14.95 -8.66 -9.58
C ASP A 73 14.75 -7.27 -10.21
N GLN A 74 13.52 -6.77 -10.28
CA GLN A 74 13.21 -5.43 -10.75
C GLN A 74 13.47 -4.36 -9.69
N VAL A 75 13.57 -4.71 -8.41
CA VAL A 75 13.84 -3.74 -7.34
C VAL A 75 15.34 -3.51 -7.23
N ILE A 76 15.77 -2.26 -7.40
CA ILE A 76 17.19 -1.87 -7.35
C ILE A 76 17.56 -1.40 -5.94
N ALA A 77 16.64 -0.70 -5.27
CA ALA A 77 16.88 -0.12 -3.96
C ALA A 77 15.59 0.07 -3.18
N VAL A 78 15.70 0.02 -1.85
CA VAL A 78 14.66 0.43 -0.91
C VAL A 78 15.22 1.60 -0.10
N GLU A 79 14.66 2.78 -0.31
CA GLU A 79 15.12 4.04 0.26
C GLU A 79 14.10 4.61 1.26
N GLU A 80 14.58 5.21 2.33
CA GLU A 80 13.73 6.00 3.23
C GLU A 80 13.50 7.39 2.63
N ARG A 81 12.27 7.88 2.77
CA ARG A 81 11.89 9.22 2.33
C ARG A 81 11.00 9.86 3.37
N GLN A 82 11.43 10.99 3.90
CA GLN A 82 10.57 11.85 4.70
C GLN A 82 9.52 12.50 3.80
N LEU A 83 8.24 12.32 4.14
CA LEU A 83 7.16 13.10 3.56
C LEU A 83 6.84 14.23 4.52
N VAL A 84 7.18 15.46 4.11
CA VAL A 84 6.75 16.66 4.83
C VAL A 84 5.27 16.84 4.54
N GLN A 85 4.41 16.52 5.50
CA GLN A 85 3.00 16.92 5.47
C GLN A 85 2.88 18.30 6.12
N GLY A 86 2.06 19.17 5.52
CA GLY A 86 2.02 20.62 5.80
C GLY A 86 1.72 21.04 7.25
N ASP A 87 1.35 20.10 8.14
CA ASP A 87 1.08 20.35 9.56
C ASP A 87 2.18 19.83 10.52
N GLY A 88 3.36 19.48 10.02
CA GLY A 88 4.54 19.23 10.86
C GLY A 88 4.73 17.79 11.31
N GLU A 89 3.87 16.87 10.90
CA GLU A 89 4.09 15.43 11.11
C GLU A 89 4.91 14.86 9.94
N GLU A 90 6.19 14.56 10.20
CA GLU A 90 7.06 13.85 9.25
C GLU A 90 6.64 12.37 9.18
N SER A 91 5.79 12.02 8.22
CA SER A 91 5.52 10.60 7.95
C SER A 91 6.70 10.02 7.17
N LEU A 92 7.37 9.00 7.74
CA LEU A 92 8.42 8.28 7.01
C LEU A 92 7.77 7.32 6.01
N ALA A 93 8.21 7.38 4.76
CA ALA A 93 7.78 6.48 3.70
C ALA A 93 8.98 5.73 3.12
N LEU A 94 8.72 4.55 2.58
CA LEU A 94 9.70 3.79 1.82
C LEU A 94 9.49 4.00 0.34
N ARG A 95 10.58 4.19 -0.40
CA ARG A 95 10.58 4.26 -1.85
C ARG A 95 11.32 3.05 -2.40
N LEU A 96 10.63 2.26 -3.21
CA LEU A 96 11.22 1.18 -4.00
C LEU A 96 11.61 1.77 -5.35
N LYS A 97 12.89 1.73 -5.69
CA LYS A 97 13.40 2.09 -7.04
C LYS A 97 13.37 0.85 -7.92
N LEU A 98 12.83 1.00 -9.12
CA LEU A 98 12.59 -0.12 -10.02
C LEU A 98 13.40 0.05 -11.31
N LYS A 99 14.00 -1.04 -11.80
CA LYS A 99 14.58 -1.10 -13.15
C LYS A 99 13.56 -1.67 -14.12
N ASN A 100 13.57 -1.14 -15.35
CA ASN A 100 12.81 -1.70 -16.47
C ASN A 100 11.33 -1.96 -16.13
N HIS A 101 10.73 -1.05 -15.36
CA HIS A 101 9.34 -1.11 -14.95
C HIS A 101 8.62 0.18 -15.37
N VAL A 102 7.33 0.07 -15.73
CA VAL A 102 6.52 1.21 -16.21
C VAL A 102 6.51 2.36 -15.18
N LEU A 103 6.48 2.00 -13.89
CA LEU A 103 6.71 2.92 -12.79
C LEU A 103 8.20 2.88 -12.39
N PRO A 104 8.94 4.02 -12.44
CA PRO A 104 10.36 4.05 -12.10
C PRO A 104 10.62 3.95 -10.59
N SER A 105 9.62 4.31 -9.78
CA SER A 105 9.66 4.12 -8.34
C SER A 105 8.25 4.03 -7.77
N ILE A 106 8.11 3.36 -6.63
CA ILE A 106 6.86 3.29 -5.89
C ILE A 106 7.09 3.67 -4.44
N THR A 107 6.14 4.39 -3.86
CA THR A 107 6.19 4.80 -2.45
C THR A 107 5.17 4.03 -1.64
N ILE A 108 5.64 3.50 -0.52
CA ILE A 108 4.87 2.79 0.49
C ILE A 108 4.91 3.64 1.76
N LYS A 109 3.75 4.06 2.25
CA LYS A 109 3.67 4.87 3.47
C LYS A 109 3.63 3.97 4.69
N ALA A 110 4.41 4.33 5.71
CA ALA A 110 4.31 3.73 7.03
C ALA A 110 3.41 4.58 7.93
N ASN A 111 2.71 3.92 8.84
CA ASN A 111 1.88 4.57 9.83
C ASN A 111 2.75 5.23 10.92
N ARG A 112 3.94 4.67 11.19
CA ARG A 112 4.92 5.22 12.14
C ARG A 112 6.32 5.21 11.54
N VAL A 113 7.15 6.14 12.01
CA VAL A 113 8.57 6.25 11.61
C VAL A 113 9.35 4.98 11.94
N SER A 114 9.11 4.40 13.12
CA SER A 114 9.73 3.14 13.56
C SER A 114 9.46 1.99 12.59
N ASP A 115 8.25 1.96 12.02
CA ASP A 115 7.80 0.87 11.18
C ASP A 115 8.56 0.90 9.85
N ALA A 116 8.76 2.09 9.26
CA ALA A 116 9.50 2.22 8.01
C ALA A 116 10.94 1.71 8.11
N VAL A 117 11.64 1.94 9.23
CA VAL A 117 13.02 1.44 9.43
C VAL A 117 13.03 -0.10 9.50
N VAL A 118 12.09 -0.69 10.25
CA VAL A 118 11.95 -2.15 10.38
C VAL A 118 11.58 -2.76 9.03
N TRP A 119 10.60 -2.18 8.33
CA TRP A 119 10.14 -2.65 7.03
C TRP A 119 11.22 -2.54 5.97
N ARG A 120 12.05 -1.49 5.98
CA ARG A 120 13.18 -1.39 5.06
C ARG A 120 14.12 -2.57 5.23
N ARG A 121 14.53 -2.88 6.47
CA ARG A 121 15.44 -3.99 6.75
C ARG A 121 14.83 -5.31 6.30
N GLN A 122 13.54 -5.50 6.55
CA GLN A 122 12.83 -6.71 6.17
C GLN A 122 12.69 -6.87 4.66
N LEU A 123 12.32 -5.80 3.95
CA LEU A 123 12.27 -5.76 2.50
C LEU A 123 13.64 -5.97 1.86
N GLN A 124 14.68 -5.34 2.39
CA GLN A 124 16.05 -5.57 1.92
C GLN A 124 16.46 -7.04 2.10
N GLY A 125 16.09 -7.64 3.23
CA GLY A 125 16.27 -9.06 3.48
C GLY A 125 15.62 -9.93 2.40
N TRP A 126 14.38 -9.68 2.01
CA TRP A 126 13.74 -10.50 0.98
C TRP A 126 14.20 -10.22 -0.44
N LEU A 127 14.45 -8.96 -0.78
CA LEU A 127 14.72 -8.51 -2.14
C LEU A 127 16.15 -8.83 -2.59
N PHE A 128 17.10 -8.79 -1.65
CA PHE A 128 18.54 -8.86 -1.96
C PHE A 128 19.25 -10.08 -1.34
N GLN A 129 18.48 -11.10 -0.94
CA GLN A 129 18.99 -12.45 -0.70
C GLN A 129 19.29 -13.17 -2.02
#